data_AF-A0A8D8BCA3-F1
#
_entry.id   AF-A0A8D8BCA3-F1
#
_cell.length_a   1.000
_cell.length_b   1.000
_cell.length_c   1.000
_cell.angle_alpha   90.00
_cell.angle_beta   90.00
_cell.angle_gamma   90.00
#
_symmetry.space_group_name_H-M   'P 1'
#
loop_
_entity.id
_entity.type
_entity.pdbx_description
1 polymer ?
#
loop_
_entity_poly.entity_id
_entity_poly.type
_entity_poly.pdbx_seq_one_letter_code
_entity_poly.pdbx_strand_id
1 'polypeptide(L)'
;MVAMKIILPFLCALALASGSRVELYKRRSVKEIEFAPDGRIVNGGEAQPGQFPYQALVLSYFDGDEEALCGGSLLSTNCSSLRDVIVYRRCLRHAWKSHSWSS
;
A
#
# COMPACT_ATOMS: atom_id res chain seq x y z
N MET A 1 -4.69 -9.70 55.75
CA MET A 1 -5.17 -8.72 54.74
C MET A 1 -4.06 -7.88 54.08
N VAL A 2 -2.85 -7.75 54.68
CA VAL A 2 -1.73 -6.98 54.12
C VAL A 2 -0.94 -7.75 53.04
N ALA A 3 -0.78 -9.07 53.18
CA ALA A 3 -0.07 -9.91 52.20
C ALA A 3 -0.70 -9.88 50.79
N MET A 4 -2.03 -9.85 50.69
CA MET A 4 -2.77 -9.87 49.42
C MET A 4 -2.54 -8.61 48.56
N LYS A 5 -2.20 -7.47 49.18
CA LYS A 5 -1.94 -6.20 48.50
C LYS A 5 -0.51 -6.08 47.97
N ILE A 6 0.44 -6.81 48.56
CA ILE A 6 1.86 -6.81 48.14
C ILE A 6 2.10 -7.84 47.03
N ILE A 7 1.37 -8.95 47.02
CA ILE A 7 1.56 -10.03 46.03
C ILE A 7 0.99 -9.63 44.65
N LEU A 8 -0.09 -8.84 44.62
CA LEU A 8 -0.76 -8.42 43.38
C LEU A 8 0.14 -7.61 42.41
N PRO A 9 0.92 -6.59 42.83
CA PRO A 9 1.80 -5.87 41.91
C PRO A 9 2.95 -6.73 41.40
N PHE A 10 3.49 -7.64 42.22
CA PHE A 10 4.60 -8.52 41.83
C PHE A 10 4.18 -9.53 40.76
N LEU A 11 2.97 -10.08 40.84
CA LEU A 11 2.43 -10.98 39.81
C LEU A 11 2.15 -10.26 38.49
N CYS A 12 1.64 -9.01 38.53
CA CYS A 12 1.43 -8.21 37.32
C CYS A 12 2.75 -7.86 36.61
N ALA A 13 3.83 -7.59 37.36
CA ALA A 13 5.14 -7.29 36.79
C ALA A 13 5.74 -8.51 36.05
N LEU A 14 5.55 -9.72 36.59
CA LEU A 14 6.00 -10.96 35.95
C LEU A 14 5.26 -11.27 34.64
N ALA A 15 3.96 -10.97 34.56
CA ALA A 15 3.15 -11.20 33.37
C ALA A 15 3.50 -10.26 32.20
N LEU A 16 3.95 -9.02 32.47
CA LEU A 16 4.38 -8.07 31.43
C LEU A 16 5.78 -8.38 30.87
N ALA A 17 6.58 -9.19 31.57
CA ALA A 17 7.92 -9.58 31.13
C ALA A 17 7.93 -10.69 30.06
N SER A 18 6.82 -11.43 29.89
CA SER A 18 6.69 -12.42 28.82
C SER A 18 6.27 -11.76 27.50
N GLY A 19 7.16 -10.95 26.93
CA GLY A 19 7.05 -10.54 25.54
C GLY A 19 7.51 -11.68 24.64
N SER A 20 6.58 -12.33 23.93
CA SER A 20 6.93 -13.28 22.88
C SER A 20 7.68 -12.55 21.76
N ARG A 21 8.96 -12.89 21.53
CA ARG A 21 9.67 -12.46 20.32
C ARG A 21 9.02 -13.17 19.12
N VAL A 22 8.24 -12.43 18.34
CA VAL A 22 7.83 -12.87 17.00
C VAL A 22 9.08 -12.82 16.12
N GLU A 23 9.59 -13.99 15.73
CA GLU A 23 10.58 -14.09 14.67
C GLU A 23 9.94 -13.59 13.38
N LEU A 24 10.38 -12.40 12.95
CA LEU A 24 9.98 -11.81 11.69
C LEU A 24 10.39 -12.78 10.57
N TYR A 25 9.38 -13.28 9.88
CA TYR A 25 9.48 -14.09 8.68
C TYR A 25 10.62 -13.60 7.78
N LYS A 26 11.68 -14.41 7.68
CA LYS A 26 12.88 -14.13 6.91
C LYS A 26 12.49 -13.94 5.44
N ARG A 27 12.45 -12.69 4.97
CA ARG A 27 12.24 -12.33 3.57
C ARG A 27 13.26 -13.09 2.72
N ARG A 28 12.82 -13.97 1.82
CA ARG A 28 13.72 -14.59 0.82
C ARG A 28 14.47 -13.46 0.12
N SER A 29 15.79 -13.56 0.11
CA SER A 29 16.65 -12.69 -0.68
C SER A 29 16.27 -12.85 -2.15
N VAL A 30 15.54 -11.88 -2.70
CA VAL A 30 15.41 -11.75 -4.14
C VAL A 30 16.83 -11.50 -4.63
N LYS A 31 17.32 -12.37 -5.52
CA LYS A 31 18.62 -12.21 -6.19
C LYS A 31 18.65 -10.77 -6.74
N GLU A 32 19.73 -10.04 -6.48
CA GLU A 32 19.86 -8.64 -6.91
C GLU A 32 19.62 -8.58 -8.42
N ILE A 33 18.43 -8.08 -8.79
CA ILE A 33 18.11 -7.81 -10.18
C ILE A 33 18.91 -6.53 -10.47
N GLU A 34 19.87 -6.62 -11.38
CA GLU A 34 20.57 -5.45 -11.90
C GLU A 34 19.52 -4.58 -12.62
N PHE A 35 18.94 -3.64 -11.88
CA PHE A 35 18.01 -2.68 -12.44
C PHE A 35 18.79 -1.69 -13.30
N ALA A 36 18.15 -1.18 -14.35
CA ALA A 36 18.66 -0.02 -15.07
C ALA A 36 18.99 1.11 -14.07
N PRO A 37 19.94 2.03 -14.37
CA PRO A 37 20.39 3.07 -13.45
C PRO A 37 19.26 3.92 -12.83
N ASP A 38 18.11 4.00 -13.48
CA ASP A 38 16.90 4.71 -13.05
C ASP A 38 15.80 3.79 -12.48
N GLY A 39 16.03 2.48 -12.39
CA GLY A 39 15.05 1.49 -12.00
C GLY A 39 13.97 1.24 -13.05
N ARG A 40 14.11 1.78 -14.27
CA ARG A 40 13.09 1.67 -15.31
C ARG A 40 13.16 0.30 -15.95
N ILE A 41 12.06 -0.44 -15.80
CA ILE A 41 11.85 -1.67 -16.55
C ILE A 41 11.56 -1.27 -18.00
N VAL A 42 12.49 -1.59 -18.89
CA VAL A 42 12.39 -1.35 -20.34
C VAL A 42 12.24 -2.69 -21.07
N ASN A 43 11.84 -2.65 -22.35
CA ASN A 43 11.59 -3.84 -23.19
C ASN A 43 10.32 -4.64 -22.84
N GLY A 44 9.26 -3.97 -22.39
CA GLY A 44 7.93 -4.57 -22.32
C GLY A 44 7.31 -4.77 -23.72
N GLY A 45 6.37 -5.71 -23.84
CA GLY A 45 5.55 -5.89 -25.04
C GLY A 45 4.19 -5.20 -24.91
N GLU A 46 3.57 -4.87 -26.05
CA GLU A 46 2.20 -4.40 -26.08
C GLU A 46 1.25 -5.49 -25.58
N ALA A 47 0.30 -5.10 -24.73
CA ALA A 47 -0.68 -6.02 -24.21
C ALA A 47 -1.72 -6.38 -25.28
N GLN A 48 -2.03 -7.66 -25.42
CA GLN A 48 -3.16 -8.10 -26.24
C GLN A 48 -4.49 -7.67 -25.59
N PRO A 49 -5.56 -7.46 -26.37
CA PRO A 49 -6.88 -7.18 -25.82
C PRO A 49 -7.29 -8.23 -24.79
N GLY A 50 -7.64 -7.79 -23.59
CA GLY A 50 -8.05 -8.67 -22.48
C GLY A 50 -6.91 -9.40 -21.76
N GLN A 51 -5.63 -9.16 -22.09
CA GLN A 51 -4.49 -9.81 -21.42
C GLN A 51 -4.38 -9.43 -19.94
N PHE A 52 -4.75 -8.19 -19.59
CA PHE A 52 -4.74 -7.68 -18.22
C PHE A 52 -6.12 -7.11 -17.87
N PRO A 53 -7.14 -7.96 -17.66
CA PRO A 53 -8.53 -7.51 -17.56
C PRO A 53 -8.84 -6.71 -16.28
N TYR A 54 -7.94 -6.76 -15.30
CA TYR A 54 -8.02 -5.99 -14.07
C TYR A 54 -7.32 -4.62 -14.18
N GLN A 55 -6.57 -4.36 -15.26
CA GLN A 55 -5.86 -3.09 -15.44
C GLN A 55 -6.87 -1.95 -15.60
N ALA A 56 -6.79 -0.94 -14.72
CA ALA A 56 -7.66 0.21 -14.75
C ALA A 56 -6.86 1.50 -14.98
N LEU A 57 -7.46 2.43 -15.73
CA LEU A 57 -7.06 3.83 -15.76
C LEU A 57 -7.98 4.59 -14.81
N VAL A 58 -7.38 5.36 -13.90
CA VAL A 58 -8.12 6.21 -12.96
C VAL A 58 -7.95 7.65 -13.38
N LEU A 59 -9.06 8.24 -13.79
CA LEU A 59 -9.19 9.66 -14.11
C LEU A 59 -9.66 10.41 -12.86
N SER A 60 -8.85 11.35 -12.40
CA SER A 60 -9.15 12.19 -11.24
C SER A 60 -9.38 13.63 -11.70
N TYR A 61 -10.49 14.21 -11.28
CA TYR A 61 -10.83 15.60 -11.53
C TYR A 61 -10.50 16.44 -10.30
N PHE A 62 -9.78 17.53 -10.50
CA PHE A 62 -9.50 18.53 -9.48
C PHE A 62 -10.24 19.82 -9.82
N ASP A 63 -10.23 20.79 -8.90
CA ASP A 63 -10.87 22.08 -9.16
C ASP A 63 -10.18 22.75 -10.38
N GLY A 64 -10.89 23.57 -11.16
CA GLY A 64 -10.27 24.33 -12.27
C GLY A 64 -9.93 23.55 -13.56
N ASP A 65 -10.72 22.54 -13.92
CA ASP A 65 -10.62 21.76 -15.18
C ASP A 65 -9.33 20.93 -15.35
N GLU A 66 -8.59 20.71 -14.27
CA GLU A 66 -7.38 19.87 -14.32
C GLU A 66 -7.69 18.39 -14.06
N GLU A 67 -7.10 17.55 -14.89
CA GLU A 67 -7.23 16.10 -14.82
C GLU A 67 -5.88 15.44 -14.51
N ALA A 68 -5.90 14.39 -13.70
CA ALA A 68 -4.75 13.50 -13.58
C ALA A 68 -5.09 12.05 -13.88
N LEU A 69 -4.10 11.39 -14.46
CA LEU A 69 -4.15 9.99 -14.82
C LEU A 69 -3.26 9.19 -13.89
N CYS A 70 -3.87 8.19 -13.26
CA CYS A 70 -3.17 7.19 -12.47
C CYS A 70 -3.51 5.78 -12.95
N GLY A 71 -2.59 4.84 -12.80
CA GLY A 71 -2.90 3.42 -12.94
C GLY A 71 -3.63 2.89 -11.70
N GLY A 72 -4.49 1.89 -11.91
CA GLY A 72 -5.19 1.17 -10.86
C GLY A 72 -5.45 -0.29 -11.22
N SER A 73 -6.04 -1.04 -10.28
CA SER A 73 -6.48 -2.42 -10.49
C SER A 73 -7.87 -2.65 -9.92
N LEU A 74 -8.71 -3.37 -10.67
CA LEU A 74 -9.98 -3.91 -10.17
C LEU A 74 -9.69 -5.00 -9.12
N LEU A 75 -10.33 -4.90 -7.96
CA LEU A 75 -10.27 -5.85 -6.85
C LEU A 75 -11.42 -6.86 -6.89
N SER A 76 -12.54 -6.48 -7.50
CA SER A 76 -13.74 -7.30 -7.56
C SER A 76 -14.38 -7.16 -8.93
N THR A 77 -15.05 -8.23 -9.36
CA THR A 77 -15.81 -8.29 -10.60
C THR A 77 -17.21 -7.67 -10.45
N ASN A 78 -17.57 -7.22 -9.25
CA ASN A 78 -18.89 -6.69 -8.96
C ASN A 78 -18.88 -5.15 -9.05
N CYS A 79 -19.26 -4.66 -10.22
CA CYS A 79 -19.30 -3.22 -10.55
C CYS A 79 -20.34 -2.42 -9.72
N SER A 80 -21.12 -3.07 -8.84
CA SER A 80 -22.12 -2.39 -8.00
C SER A 80 -21.51 -1.60 -6.83
N SER A 81 -20.21 -1.76 -6.53
CA SER A 81 -19.51 -1.01 -5.49
C SER A 81 -18.37 -0.18 -6.09
N LEU A 82 -18.51 1.14 -6.08
CA LEU A 82 -17.48 2.12 -6.49
C LEU A 82 -16.18 2.08 -5.65
N ARG A 83 -15.99 1.07 -4.79
CA ARG A 83 -14.86 0.93 -3.86
C ARG A 83 -13.81 -0.10 -4.30
N ASP A 84 -14.03 -0.72 -5.45
CA ASP A 84 -13.29 -1.92 -5.81
C ASP A 84 -12.06 -1.61 -6.69
N VAL A 85 -11.60 -0.36 -6.78
CA VAL A 85 -10.37 0.01 -7.50
C VAL A 85 -9.29 0.41 -6.51
N ILE A 86 -8.14 -0.27 -6.55
CA ILE A 86 -6.95 0.18 -5.82
C ILE A 86 -6.12 1.12 -6.68
N VAL A 87 -5.69 2.22 -6.07
CA VAL A 87 -4.83 3.23 -6.68
C VAL A 87 -3.68 3.55 -5.74
N TYR A 88 -2.48 3.72 -6.29
CA TYR A 88 -1.33 4.11 -5.50
C TYR A 88 -1.51 5.53 -4.94
N ARG A 89 -1.59 5.65 -3.61
CA ARG A 89 -1.69 6.94 -2.90
C ARG A 89 -0.62 7.97 -3.31
N ARG A 90 0.57 7.49 -3.71
CA ARG A 90 1.66 8.35 -4.20
C ARG A 90 1.25 9.11 -5.46
N CYS A 91 0.60 8.42 -6.40
CA CYS A 91 0.14 9.00 -7.66
C CYS A 91 -0.92 10.07 -7.40
N LEU A 92 -1.96 9.74 -6.62
CA LEU A 92 -3.02 10.69 -6.26
C LEU A 92 -2.49 11.93 -5.54
N ARG A 93 -1.53 11.78 -4.62
CA ARG A 93 -0.90 12.95 -3.96
C ARG A 93 -0.04 13.77 -4.91
N HIS A 94 0.64 13.13 -5.86
CA HIS A 94 1.44 13.84 -6.83
C HIS A 94 0.54 14.63 -7.78
N ALA A 95 -0.52 14.00 -8.29
CA ALA A 95 -1.59 14.60 -9.09
C ALA A 95 -2.22 15.83 -8.41
N TRP A 96 -2.57 15.71 -7.13
CA TRP A 96 -3.12 16.83 -6.37
C TRP A 96 -2.10 17.95 -6.15
N LYS A 97 -0.83 17.61 -5.88
CA LYS A 97 0.22 18.62 -5.70
C LYS A 97 0.54 19.39 -6.98
N SER A 98 0.58 18.72 -8.14
CA SER A 98 0.75 19.40 -9.42
C SER A 98 -0.37 20.42 -9.65
N HIS A 99 -1.60 20.06 -9.30
CA HIS A 99 -2.74 20.97 -9.36
C HIS A 99 -2.61 22.18 -8.40
N SER A 100 -2.18 21.94 -7.16
CA SER A 100 -2.00 23.03 -6.18
C SER A 100 -0.91 24.04 -6.53
N TRP A 101 -0.01 23.70 -7.47
CA TRP A 101 1.08 24.58 -7.92
C TRP A 101 0.75 25.35 -9.20
N SER A 102 -0.31 24.95 -9.93
CA SER A 102 -0.80 25.65 -11.12
C SER A 102 -1.90 26.68 -10.82
N SER A 103 -2.44 26.68 -9.58
CA SER A 103 -3.48 27.62 -9.09
C SER A 103 -2.92 28.81 -8.30
#